data_AF-A0A941N0G9-F1
#
_entry.id   AF-A0A941N0G9-F1
#
_cell.length_a   1.000
_cell.length_b   1.000
_cell.length_c   1.000
_cell.angle_alpha   90.00
_cell.angle_beta   90.00
_cell.angle_gamma   90.00
#
_symmetry.space_group_name_H-M   'P 1'
#
loop_
_entity.id
_entity.type
_entity.pdbx_description
1 polymer ?
#
loop_
_entity_poly.entity_id
_entity_poly.type
_entity_poly.pdbx_seq_one_letter_code
_entity_poly.pdbx_strand_id
1 'polypeptide(L)'
;MLRIPGNGAFGLAFFLAVASFSPLQSAEPDTPSPAPNSARSRVPLLADDAAWSRLPETTDSVHGPLPGWARALVASLPRTTAAMLELDRLYRTSEAFDPRLRAKLRWVAARSNCCDYARRYAEADLLRAGGAKRDVEQLEAGARDLPPRERAVLTFARKMTEQASSVTDAEVQYLIEEFGEPAVVAMVLQLAYANFQDRLLLALGTEIEPVGPLPPLPVQFAAPPAGQKPEPAVRPERPAAADEAAPAKIADTDWLSLSFGQLQDRMEAQRSRTSRVSVPDWEVARQGLDPQVYPPDRPVRIKWSLVVLGHQPQLGSAWIKCLRTFGREANQDRVFEETLFWVITRSLQCFY
;
A
#
# COMPACT_ATOMS: atom_id res chain seq x y z
N MET A 1 -20.78 19.15 19.30
CA MET A 1 -19.77 19.62 18.33
C MET A 1 -18.38 19.27 18.87
N LEU A 2 -17.84 18.10 18.51
CA LEU A 2 -16.47 17.73 18.89
C LEU A 2 -15.49 18.47 17.98
N ARG A 3 -14.66 19.36 18.56
CA ARG A 3 -13.46 19.87 17.90
C ARG A 3 -12.41 18.76 17.90
N ILE A 4 -12.29 18.06 16.77
CA ILE A 4 -11.17 17.16 16.51
C ILE A 4 -9.93 18.03 16.25
N PRO A 5 -8.81 17.84 16.99
CA PRO A 5 -7.62 18.67 16.82
C PRO A 5 -7.10 18.52 15.38
N GLY A 6 -7.03 19.64 14.68
CA GLY A 6 -6.37 19.72 13.37
C GLY A 6 -4.87 19.51 13.55
N ASN A 7 -4.32 18.55 12.82
CA ASN A 7 -2.92 18.47 12.36
C ASN A 7 -2.68 17.07 11.77
N GLY A 8 -2.54 16.95 10.44
CA GLY A 8 -1.72 15.98 9.69
C GLY A 8 -1.70 14.47 10.02
N ALA A 9 -2.49 14.00 10.99
CA ALA A 9 -2.39 12.67 11.59
C ALA A 9 -3.29 11.63 10.91
N PHE A 10 -4.39 12.06 10.29
CA PHE A 10 -5.38 11.17 9.68
C PHE A 10 -4.91 10.53 8.37
N GLY A 11 -4.08 11.24 7.58
CA GLY A 11 -3.57 10.73 6.30
C GLY A 11 -2.69 9.48 6.41
N LEU A 12 -2.16 9.15 7.60
CA LEU A 12 -1.33 7.96 7.81
C LEU A 12 -2.13 6.66 7.98
N ALA A 13 -3.34 6.76 8.54
CA ALA A 13 -4.25 5.64 8.72
C ALA A 13 -5.08 5.37 7.44
N PHE A 14 -5.28 6.42 6.64
CA PHE A 14 -6.15 6.41 5.47
C PHE A 14 -5.75 5.40 4.38
N PHE A 15 -4.45 5.16 4.16
CA PHE A 15 -4.00 4.34 3.03
C PHE A 15 -3.79 2.85 3.32
N LEU A 16 -3.73 2.47 4.60
CA LEU A 16 -3.77 1.04 4.98
C LEU A 16 -5.19 0.48 4.87
N ALA A 17 -6.17 1.36 5.04
CA ALA A 17 -7.54 1.16 4.64
C ALA A 17 -7.77 1.68 3.21
N VAL A 18 -6.95 1.33 2.22
CA VAL A 18 -7.38 1.26 0.80
C VAL A 18 -7.19 -0.18 0.33
N ALA A 19 -7.90 -1.08 0.99
CA ALA A 19 -7.90 -2.49 0.70
C ALA A 19 -9.34 -3.05 0.76
N SER A 20 -9.65 -3.96 -0.17
CA SER A 20 -10.87 -4.78 -0.28
C SER A 20 -12.21 -4.08 -0.57
N PHE A 21 -12.69 -4.27 -1.80
CA PHE A 21 -14.11 -4.54 -2.06
C PHE A 21 -14.25 -5.94 -2.67
N SER A 22 -15.10 -6.73 -2.01
CA SER A 22 -15.75 -8.01 -2.28
C SER A 22 -14.98 -9.26 -2.79
N PRO A 23 -15.22 -10.44 -2.17
CA PRO A 23 -15.22 -11.69 -2.92
C PRO A 23 -16.40 -11.64 -3.90
N LEU A 24 -16.21 -12.12 -5.14
CA LEU A 24 -17.31 -12.41 -6.07
C LEU A 24 -18.36 -13.27 -5.35
N GLN A 25 -19.42 -12.63 -4.88
CA GLN A 25 -20.62 -13.30 -4.41
C GLN A 25 -21.32 -13.80 -5.67
N SER A 26 -21.58 -15.11 -5.71
CA SER A 26 -22.13 -15.83 -6.86
C SER A 26 -23.36 -15.12 -7.41
N ALA A 27 -23.19 -14.40 -8.51
CA ALA A 27 -24.29 -13.98 -9.35
C ALA A 27 -24.88 -15.24 -10.01
N GLU A 28 -26.21 -15.32 -10.07
CA GLU A 28 -26.97 -16.24 -10.91
C GLU A 28 -26.45 -16.20 -12.37
N PRO A 29 -26.71 -17.24 -13.20
CA PRO A 29 -25.99 -17.44 -14.45
C PRO A 29 -26.46 -16.44 -15.52
N ASP A 30 -25.93 -15.23 -15.45
CA ASP A 30 -26.02 -14.25 -16.52
C ASP A 30 -24.94 -14.55 -17.57
N THR A 31 -25.47 -14.82 -18.77
CA THR A 31 -24.90 -14.66 -20.13
C THR A 31 -23.37 -14.58 -20.24
N PRO A 32 -22.71 -15.46 -21.03
CA PRO A 32 -21.26 -15.48 -21.15
C PRO A 32 -20.72 -14.10 -21.54
N SER A 33 -20.02 -13.47 -20.59
CA SER A 33 -19.30 -12.23 -20.78
C SER A 33 -18.34 -12.37 -21.97
N PRO A 34 -18.31 -11.42 -22.92
CA PRO A 34 -17.40 -11.50 -24.05
C PRO A 34 -15.95 -11.56 -23.56
N ALA A 35 -15.15 -12.40 -24.21
CA ALA A 35 -13.74 -12.62 -23.90
C ALA A 35 -12.99 -11.29 -23.66
N PRO A 36 -12.02 -11.25 -22.71
CA PRO A 36 -11.31 -10.02 -22.40
C PRO A 36 -10.63 -9.49 -23.65
N ASN A 37 -11.14 -8.36 -24.15
CA ASN A 37 -10.45 -7.54 -25.13
C ASN A 37 -9.02 -7.31 -24.63
N SER A 38 -8.02 -7.48 -25.50
CA SER A 38 -6.64 -7.05 -25.25
C SER A 38 -6.63 -5.54 -24.99
N ALA A 39 -6.84 -5.16 -23.74
CA ALA A 39 -7.25 -3.82 -23.37
C ALA A 39 -6.02 -3.02 -22.96
N ARG A 40 -5.65 -2.09 -23.85
CA ARG A 40 -4.76 -0.95 -23.59
C ARG A 40 -4.98 -0.41 -22.17
N SER A 41 -3.91 0.11 -21.56
CA SER A 41 -4.00 0.80 -20.27
C SER A 41 -5.21 1.76 -20.20
N ARG A 42 -5.90 1.74 -19.06
CA ARG A 42 -7.11 2.55 -18.83
C ARG A 42 -6.80 4.05 -18.78
N VAL A 43 -5.53 4.39 -18.59
CA VAL A 43 -5.01 5.77 -18.54
C VAL A 43 -3.97 5.93 -19.64
N PRO A 44 -3.91 7.08 -20.33
CA PRO A 44 -2.84 7.35 -21.30
C PRO A 44 -1.46 7.22 -20.65
N LEU A 45 -0.56 6.48 -21.32
CA LEU A 45 0.84 6.37 -20.91
C LEU A 45 1.68 7.40 -21.64
N LEU A 46 2.46 8.19 -20.91
CA LEU A 46 3.51 9.01 -21.53
C LEU A 46 4.65 8.14 -22.08
N ALA A 47 5.38 8.67 -23.06
CA ALA A 47 6.69 8.16 -23.43
C ALA A 47 7.70 8.43 -22.29
N ASP A 48 8.80 7.68 -22.25
CA ASP A 48 9.79 7.78 -21.17
C ASP A 48 10.39 9.19 -21.03
N ASP A 49 10.80 9.81 -22.12
CA ASP A 49 11.34 11.17 -22.15
C ASP A 49 10.34 12.22 -21.64
N ALA A 50 9.10 12.14 -22.11
CA ALA A 50 8.01 12.99 -21.67
C ALA A 50 7.70 12.76 -20.18
N ALA A 51 7.72 11.52 -19.71
CA ALA A 51 7.51 11.18 -18.30
C ALA A 51 8.65 11.70 -17.41
N TRP A 52 9.91 11.51 -17.80
CA TRP A 52 11.07 12.04 -17.08
C TRP A 52 11.04 13.56 -16.98
N SER A 53 10.64 14.27 -18.04
CA SER A 53 10.53 15.74 -18.02
C SER A 53 9.48 16.29 -17.04
N ARG A 54 8.54 15.43 -16.59
CA ARG A 54 7.49 15.79 -15.62
C ARG A 54 7.90 15.49 -14.18
N LEU A 55 8.84 14.59 -13.97
CA LEU A 55 9.32 14.25 -12.64
C LEU A 55 10.16 15.41 -12.07
N PRO A 56 10.23 15.55 -10.73
CA PRO A 56 11.21 16.40 -10.08
C PRO A 56 12.63 16.08 -10.54
N GLU A 57 13.54 17.04 -10.36
CA GLU A 57 14.96 16.82 -10.62
C GLU A 57 15.49 15.64 -9.79
N THR A 58 16.28 14.79 -10.42
CA THR A 58 16.97 13.69 -9.77
C THR A 58 18.28 14.18 -9.16
N THR A 59 18.71 13.57 -8.04
CA THR A 59 20.04 13.87 -7.46
C THR A 59 21.18 13.26 -8.27
N ASP A 60 20.87 12.22 -9.05
CA ASP A 60 21.79 11.49 -9.91
C ASP A 60 21.31 11.54 -11.37
N SER A 61 22.21 11.41 -12.35
CA SER A 61 21.86 11.36 -13.78
C SER A 61 21.30 10.00 -14.21
N VAL A 62 20.24 9.53 -13.53
CA VAL A 62 19.58 8.25 -13.84
C VAL A 62 18.50 8.50 -14.89
N HIS A 63 18.66 7.87 -16.05
CA HIS A 63 17.68 7.84 -17.12
C HIS A 63 17.50 6.40 -17.62
N GLY A 64 16.33 6.08 -18.16
CA GLY A 64 16.00 4.75 -18.64
C GLY A 64 14.50 4.51 -18.73
N PRO A 65 14.08 3.27 -19.04
CA PRO A 65 12.67 2.93 -19.10
C PRO A 65 12.01 3.08 -17.71
N LEU A 66 10.89 3.77 -17.66
CA LEU A 66 10.01 3.88 -16.50
C LEU A 66 8.94 2.78 -16.56
N PRO A 67 8.56 2.21 -15.40
CA PRO A 67 7.47 1.26 -15.36
C PRO A 67 6.17 1.93 -15.84
N GLY A 68 5.30 1.17 -16.50
CA GLY A 68 4.07 1.66 -17.11
C GLY A 68 3.19 2.44 -16.11
N TRP A 69 3.14 2.00 -14.85
CA TRP A 69 2.38 2.71 -13.81
C TRP A 69 2.94 4.11 -13.52
N ALA A 70 4.25 4.30 -13.57
CA ALA A 70 4.85 5.62 -13.37
C ALA A 70 4.54 6.54 -14.55
N ARG A 71 4.63 6.01 -15.78
CA ARG A 71 4.27 6.74 -17.00
C ARG A 71 2.78 7.11 -17.07
N ALA A 72 1.92 6.35 -16.40
CA ALA A 72 0.50 6.66 -16.25
C ALA A 72 0.25 7.78 -15.21
N LEU A 73 0.91 7.73 -14.06
CA LEU A 73 0.64 8.62 -12.93
C LEU A 73 1.30 9.99 -13.06
N VAL A 74 2.47 10.07 -13.69
CA VAL A 74 3.30 11.27 -13.69
C VAL A 74 2.62 12.49 -14.32
N ALA A 75 1.66 12.29 -15.23
CA ALA A 75 0.93 13.37 -15.86
C ALA A 75 0.09 14.18 -14.86
N SER A 76 -0.46 13.53 -13.83
CA SER A 76 -1.33 14.17 -12.83
C SER A 76 -0.66 14.30 -11.48
N LEU A 77 0.24 13.39 -11.13
CA LEU A 77 0.84 13.29 -9.80
C LEU A 77 2.38 13.13 -9.88
N PRO A 78 3.11 14.08 -10.49
CA PRO A 78 4.54 13.92 -10.72
C PRO A 78 5.38 13.73 -9.44
N ARG A 79 5.08 14.46 -8.37
CA ARG A 79 5.84 14.36 -7.10
C ARG A 79 5.50 13.08 -6.35
N THR A 80 4.24 12.67 -6.36
CA THR A 80 3.82 11.38 -5.80
C THR A 80 4.45 10.25 -6.59
N THR A 81 4.48 10.34 -7.93
CA THR A 81 5.12 9.33 -8.78
C THR A 81 6.60 9.20 -8.43
N ALA A 82 7.32 10.31 -8.25
CA ALA A 82 8.70 10.30 -7.77
C ALA A 82 8.87 9.65 -6.40
N ALA A 83 8.04 10.03 -5.42
CA ALA A 83 8.07 9.42 -4.08
C ALA A 83 7.71 7.91 -4.12
N MET A 84 6.82 7.51 -5.02
CA MET A 84 6.45 6.11 -5.24
C MET A 84 7.55 5.31 -5.93
N LEU A 85 8.34 5.90 -6.83
CA LEU A 85 9.50 5.24 -7.44
C LEU A 85 10.58 4.94 -6.38
N GLU A 86 10.84 5.89 -5.48
CA GLU A 86 11.74 5.67 -4.34
C GLU A 86 11.19 4.61 -3.37
N LEU A 87 9.89 4.66 -3.11
CA LEU A 87 9.19 3.67 -2.29
C LEU A 87 9.29 2.27 -2.90
N ASP A 88 8.99 2.12 -4.20
CA ASP A 88 9.08 0.85 -4.93
C ASP A 88 10.47 0.28 -4.87
N ARG A 89 11.49 1.10 -5.14
CA ARG A 89 12.88 0.69 -5.01
C ARG A 89 13.15 0.13 -3.62
N LEU A 90 12.83 0.89 -2.57
CA LEU A 90 13.14 0.50 -1.20
C LEU A 90 12.43 -0.80 -0.80
N TYR A 91 11.15 -0.95 -1.13
CA TYR A 91 10.39 -2.19 -0.86
C TYR A 91 10.76 -3.36 -1.76
N ARG A 92 11.63 -3.15 -2.76
CA ARG A 92 12.18 -4.23 -3.59
C ARG A 92 13.63 -4.57 -3.26
N THR A 93 14.36 -3.66 -2.60
CA THR A 93 15.79 -3.83 -2.32
C THR A 93 16.18 -3.77 -0.84
N SER A 94 15.25 -3.47 0.07
CA SER A 94 15.56 -3.32 1.51
C SER A 94 16.25 -4.55 2.10
N GLU A 95 17.24 -4.33 2.96
CA GLU A 95 17.95 -5.40 3.68
C GLU A 95 17.22 -5.84 4.95
N ALA A 96 16.11 -5.18 5.31
CA ALA A 96 15.29 -5.55 6.46
C ALA A 96 14.68 -6.97 6.35
N PHE A 97 14.78 -7.59 5.17
CA PHE A 97 14.18 -8.87 4.88
C PHE A 97 14.96 -9.62 3.79
N ASP A 98 15.00 -10.96 3.87
CA ASP A 98 15.63 -11.80 2.85
C ASP A 98 15.06 -11.49 1.44
N PRO A 99 15.89 -11.26 0.41
CA PRO A 99 15.42 -10.90 -0.92
C PRO A 99 14.51 -11.94 -1.58
N ARG A 100 14.76 -13.25 -1.37
CA ARG A 100 13.93 -14.31 -1.96
C ARG A 100 12.57 -14.35 -1.27
N LEU A 101 12.55 -14.34 0.07
CA LEU A 101 11.31 -14.33 0.84
C LEU A 101 10.50 -13.05 0.55
N ARG A 102 11.15 -11.90 0.38
CA ARG A 102 10.50 -10.64 -0.03
C ARG A 102 9.75 -10.78 -1.34
N ALA A 103 10.40 -11.35 -2.34
CA ALA A 103 9.79 -11.58 -3.65
C ALA A 103 8.63 -12.58 -3.55
N LYS A 104 8.77 -13.66 -2.75
CA LYS A 104 7.69 -14.64 -2.51
C LYS A 104 6.47 -14.01 -1.82
N LEU A 105 6.66 -13.14 -0.83
CA LEU A 105 5.57 -12.40 -0.18
C LEU A 105 4.79 -11.55 -1.18
N ARG A 106 5.50 -10.77 -2.01
CA ARG A 106 4.89 -9.95 -3.07
C ARG A 106 4.16 -10.80 -4.09
N TRP A 107 4.73 -11.95 -4.46
CA TRP A 107 4.09 -12.89 -5.37
C TRP A 107 2.77 -13.44 -4.81
N VAL A 108 2.75 -13.84 -3.54
CA VAL A 108 1.52 -14.34 -2.88
C VAL A 108 0.44 -13.26 -2.83
N ALA A 109 0.80 -12.02 -2.49
CA ALA A 109 -0.13 -10.90 -2.50
C ALA A 109 -0.69 -10.66 -3.91
N ALA A 110 0.18 -10.58 -4.92
CA ALA A 110 -0.21 -10.35 -6.31
C ALA A 110 -1.11 -11.44 -6.87
N ARG A 111 -0.82 -12.72 -6.55
CA ARG A 111 -1.70 -13.85 -6.92
C ARG A 111 -3.06 -13.75 -6.25
N SER A 112 -3.09 -13.43 -4.95
CA SER A 112 -4.34 -13.32 -4.18
C SER A 112 -5.20 -12.15 -4.66
N ASN A 113 -4.58 -11.07 -5.12
CA ASN A 113 -5.26 -9.91 -5.72
C ASN A 113 -5.54 -10.06 -7.22
N CYS A 114 -5.14 -11.17 -7.86
CA CYS A 114 -5.22 -11.38 -9.31
C CYS A 114 -4.50 -10.30 -10.14
N CYS A 115 -3.39 -9.75 -9.64
CA CYS A 115 -2.59 -8.73 -10.32
C CYS A 115 -1.43 -9.35 -11.12
N ASP A 116 -1.64 -9.61 -12.41
CA ASP A 116 -0.61 -10.24 -13.27
C ASP A 116 0.67 -9.42 -13.37
N TYR A 117 0.54 -8.08 -13.49
CA TYR A 117 1.68 -7.16 -13.54
C TYR A 117 2.61 -7.35 -12.33
N ALA A 118 2.04 -7.23 -11.12
CA ALA A 118 2.83 -7.35 -9.89
C ALA A 118 3.37 -8.77 -9.69
N ARG A 119 2.61 -9.80 -10.09
CA ARG A 119 3.03 -11.20 -10.01
C ARG A 119 4.28 -11.43 -10.85
N ARG A 120 4.29 -10.98 -12.12
CA ARG A 120 5.44 -11.10 -13.02
C ARG A 120 6.65 -10.29 -12.55
N TYR A 121 6.43 -9.11 -11.96
CA TYR A 121 7.49 -8.35 -11.30
C TYR A 121 8.10 -9.08 -10.09
N ALA A 122 7.26 -9.70 -9.26
CA ALA A 122 7.71 -10.50 -8.12
C ALA A 122 8.48 -11.75 -8.56
N GLU A 123 8.06 -12.43 -9.65
CA GLU A 123 8.81 -13.54 -10.24
C GLU A 123 10.19 -13.10 -10.73
N ALA A 124 10.27 -11.99 -11.47
CA ALA A 124 11.54 -11.46 -11.94
C ALA A 124 12.48 -11.06 -10.79
N ASP A 125 11.93 -10.46 -9.73
CA ASP A 125 12.72 -10.11 -8.54
C ASP A 125 13.18 -11.37 -7.78
N LEU A 126 12.37 -12.42 -7.72
CA LEU A 126 12.77 -13.70 -7.12
C LEU A 126 13.94 -14.33 -7.88
N LEU A 127 13.91 -14.32 -9.21
CA LEU A 127 15.00 -14.83 -10.05
C LEU A 127 16.28 -13.99 -9.88
N ARG A 128 16.16 -12.65 -9.84
CA ARG A 128 17.31 -11.75 -9.58
C ARG A 128 17.93 -11.98 -8.19
N ALA A 129 17.10 -12.36 -7.21
CA ALA A 129 17.54 -12.72 -5.87
C ALA A 129 18.18 -14.12 -5.78
N GLY A 130 18.47 -14.78 -6.91
CA GLY A 130 19.06 -16.12 -6.94
C GLY A 130 18.05 -17.26 -6.73
N GLY A 131 16.75 -16.97 -6.77
CA GLY A 131 15.72 -17.99 -6.86
C GLY A 131 15.76 -18.73 -8.21
N ALA A 132 15.19 -19.94 -8.25
CA ALA A 132 15.08 -20.74 -9.45
C ALA A 132 13.63 -20.77 -9.97
N LYS A 133 13.43 -21.17 -11.23
CA LYS A 133 12.09 -21.39 -11.80
C LYS A 133 11.25 -22.36 -10.95
N ARG A 134 11.90 -23.38 -10.36
CA ARG A 134 11.27 -24.31 -9.42
C ARG A 134 10.67 -23.62 -8.19
N ASP A 135 11.25 -22.53 -7.71
CA ASP A 135 10.65 -21.77 -6.61
C ASP A 135 9.29 -21.21 -7.03
N VAL A 136 9.16 -20.68 -8.25
CA VAL A 136 7.89 -20.17 -8.79
C VAL A 136 6.87 -21.30 -8.95
N GLU A 137 7.30 -22.44 -9.50
CA GLU A 137 6.45 -23.63 -9.66
C GLU A 137 5.92 -24.13 -8.30
N GLN A 138 6.73 -24.06 -7.24
CA GLN A 138 6.30 -24.41 -5.87
C GLN A 138 5.26 -23.43 -5.32
N LEU A 139 5.41 -22.13 -5.59
CA LEU A 139 4.41 -21.13 -5.23
C LEU A 139 3.09 -21.38 -5.98
N GLU A 140 3.17 -21.72 -7.27
CA GLU A 140 2.01 -22.04 -8.10
C GLU A 140 1.25 -23.28 -7.62
N ALA A 141 1.98 -24.30 -7.15
CA ALA A 141 1.45 -25.51 -6.54
C ALA A 141 0.88 -25.30 -5.12
N GLY A 142 0.86 -24.06 -4.62
CA GLY A 142 0.28 -23.71 -3.33
C GLY A 142 1.20 -23.98 -2.14
N ALA A 143 2.52 -24.03 -2.36
CA ALA A 143 3.54 -24.02 -1.31
C ALA A 143 3.45 -25.16 -0.26
N ARG A 144 2.78 -26.28 -0.59
CA ARG A 144 2.55 -27.39 0.37
C ARG A 144 3.85 -28.05 0.82
N ASP A 145 4.79 -28.22 -0.11
CA ASP A 145 6.06 -28.91 0.13
C ASP A 145 7.19 -27.97 0.60
N LEU A 146 6.87 -26.71 0.91
CA LEU A 146 7.86 -25.78 1.48
C LEU A 146 8.20 -26.16 2.93
N PRO A 147 9.41 -25.82 3.41
CA PRO A 147 9.77 -25.96 4.81
C PRO A 147 8.75 -25.27 5.74
N PRO A 148 8.48 -25.80 6.96
CA PRO A 148 7.45 -25.28 7.86
C PRO A 148 7.55 -23.76 8.10
N ARG A 149 8.76 -23.26 8.34
CA ARG A 149 9.06 -21.84 8.55
C ARG A 149 8.61 -20.96 7.38
N GLU A 150 8.92 -21.39 6.15
CA GLU A 150 8.55 -20.65 4.94
C GLU A 150 7.05 -20.74 4.66
N ARG A 151 6.47 -21.94 4.84
CA ARG A 151 5.02 -22.16 4.67
C ARG A 151 4.19 -21.30 5.63
N ALA A 152 4.63 -21.13 6.87
CA ALA A 152 3.95 -20.26 7.83
C ALA A 152 3.91 -18.80 7.36
N VAL A 153 5.04 -18.27 6.87
CA VAL A 153 5.12 -16.90 6.34
C VAL A 153 4.24 -16.70 5.12
N LEU A 154 4.23 -17.65 4.17
CA LEU A 154 3.38 -17.54 2.97
C LEU A 154 1.88 -17.73 3.29
N THR A 155 1.55 -18.54 4.29
CA THR A 155 0.18 -18.67 4.79
C THR A 155 -0.28 -17.37 5.44
N PHE A 156 0.57 -16.76 6.27
CA PHE A 156 0.34 -15.44 6.84
C PHE A 156 0.15 -14.38 5.76
N ALA A 157 1.00 -14.36 4.73
CA ALA A 157 0.91 -13.43 3.60
C ALA A 157 -0.43 -13.51 2.84
N ARG A 158 -0.88 -14.74 2.58
CA ARG A 158 -2.17 -14.99 1.95
C ARG A 158 -3.31 -14.51 2.84
N LYS A 159 -3.31 -14.85 4.14
CA LYS A 159 -4.32 -14.38 5.10
C LYS A 159 -4.34 -12.86 5.21
N MET A 160 -3.18 -12.22 5.33
CA MET A 160 -3.06 -10.75 5.36
C MET A 160 -3.61 -10.07 4.10
N THR A 161 -3.60 -10.77 2.96
CA THR A 161 -4.13 -10.23 1.69
C THR A 161 -5.62 -10.49 1.51
N GLU A 162 -6.09 -11.70 1.81
CA GLU A 162 -7.48 -12.12 1.57
C GLU A 162 -8.41 -11.79 2.75
N GLN A 163 -7.94 -11.97 3.98
CA GLN A 163 -8.75 -11.99 5.21
C GLN A 163 -7.91 -11.57 6.43
N ALA A 164 -7.35 -10.35 6.42
CA ALA A 164 -6.41 -9.90 7.46
C ALA A 164 -6.98 -9.98 8.89
N SER A 165 -8.30 -9.80 9.04
CA SER A 165 -9.02 -9.94 10.32
C SER A 165 -8.95 -11.34 10.92
N SER A 166 -8.71 -12.38 10.11
CA SER A 166 -8.61 -13.78 10.54
C SER A 166 -7.24 -14.18 11.08
N VAL A 167 -6.24 -13.30 10.98
CA VAL A 167 -4.90 -13.54 11.54
C VAL A 167 -4.99 -13.54 13.05
N THR A 168 -4.60 -14.66 13.66
CA THR A 168 -4.67 -14.88 15.11
C THR A 168 -3.42 -14.38 15.84
N ASP A 169 -3.54 -14.17 17.15
CA ASP A 169 -2.41 -13.76 17.99
C ASP A 169 -1.34 -14.86 18.08
N ALA A 170 -1.74 -16.14 18.08
CA ALA A 170 -0.83 -17.28 18.08
C ALA A 170 0.00 -17.38 16.79
N GLU A 171 -0.61 -17.08 15.63
CA GLU A 171 0.13 -17.04 14.37
C GLU A 171 1.18 -15.93 14.36
N VAL A 172 0.84 -14.74 14.87
CA VAL A 172 1.80 -13.64 14.96
C VAL A 172 2.90 -13.95 15.97
N GLN A 173 2.56 -14.52 17.12
CA GLN A 173 3.54 -14.95 18.13
C GLN A 173 4.53 -15.97 17.58
N TYR A 174 4.05 -16.97 16.83
CA TYR A 174 4.92 -17.94 16.15
C TYR A 174 5.91 -17.25 15.18
N LEU A 175 5.44 -16.27 14.40
CA LEU A 175 6.34 -15.53 13.51
C LEU A 175 7.35 -14.67 14.28
N ILE A 176 6.96 -14.10 15.42
CA ILE A 176 7.87 -13.34 16.29
C ILE A 176 8.96 -14.25 16.85
N GLU A 177 8.61 -15.47 17.25
CA GLU A 177 9.59 -16.47 17.73
C GLU A 177 10.57 -16.90 16.63
N GLU A 178 10.09 -17.06 15.39
CA GLU A 178 10.90 -17.53 14.25
C GLU A 178 11.73 -16.44 13.56
N PHE A 179 11.32 -15.17 13.65
CA PHE A 179 11.92 -14.07 12.87
C PHE A 179 12.26 -12.83 13.69
N GLY A 180 11.72 -12.70 14.91
CA GLY A 180 11.79 -11.49 15.72
C GLY A 180 10.77 -10.42 15.29
N GLU A 181 10.39 -9.56 16.24
CA GLU A 181 9.41 -8.48 15.98
C GLU A 181 9.79 -7.57 14.80
N PRO A 182 11.04 -7.09 14.64
CA PRO A 182 11.37 -6.19 13.54
C PRO A 182 11.11 -6.82 12.17
N ALA A 183 11.43 -8.10 11.99
CA ALA A 183 11.20 -8.81 10.74
C ALA A 183 9.70 -9.03 10.48
N VAL A 184 8.90 -9.33 11.52
CA VAL A 184 7.44 -9.45 11.38
C VAL A 184 6.81 -8.10 10.99
N VAL A 185 7.28 -6.99 11.56
CA VAL A 185 6.84 -5.64 11.15
C VAL A 185 7.25 -5.36 9.69
N ALA A 186 8.44 -5.77 9.25
CA ALA A 186 8.85 -5.67 7.85
C ALA A 186 7.94 -6.48 6.92
N MET A 187 7.55 -7.71 7.30
CA MET A 187 6.61 -8.53 6.53
C MET A 187 5.25 -7.83 6.39
N VAL A 188 4.71 -7.28 7.47
CA VAL A 188 3.43 -6.55 7.46
C VAL A 188 3.52 -5.32 6.54
N LEU A 189 4.58 -4.53 6.64
CA LEU A 189 4.80 -3.38 5.76
C LEU A 189 4.94 -3.81 4.30
N GLN A 190 5.68 -4.88 4.03
CA GLN A 190 5.86 -5.41 2.68
C GLN A 190 4.54 -5.84 2.05
N LEU A 191 3.68 -6.50 2.82
CA LEU A 191 2.36 -6.94 2.38
C LEU A 191 1.40 -5.77 2.22
N ALA A 192 1.46 -4.77 3.09
CA ALA A 192 0.70 -3.54 2.93
C ALA A 192 1.07 -2.81 1.63
N TYR A 193 2.37 -2.67 1.34
CA TYR A 193 2.82 -2.06 0.09
C TYR A 193 2.42 -2.89 -1.14
N ALA A 194 2.60 -4.21 -1.11
CA ALA A 194 2.19 -5.07 -2.21
C ALA A 194 0.67 -4.94 -2.49
N ASN A 195 -0.15 -4.99 -1.44
CA ASN A 195 -1.60 -4.85 -1.56
C ASN A 195 -2.05 -3.49 -2.11
N PHE A 196 -1.39 -2.41 -1.69
CA PHE A 196 -1.60 -1.07 -2.24
C PHE A 196 -1.20 -1.01 -3.73
N GLN A 197 0.00 -1.50 -4.06
CA GLN A 197 0.55 -1.45 -5.41
C GLN A 197 -0.30 -2.28 -6.38
N ASP A 198 -0.69 -3.51 -6.01
CA ASP A 198 -1.52 -4.38 -6.83
C ASP A 198 -2.83 -3.70 -7.23
N ARG A 199 -3.50 -3.04 -6.28
CA ARG A 199 -4.78 -2.35 -6.51
C ARG A 199 -4.61 -1.12 -7.39
N LEU A 200 -3.53 -0.36 -7.19
CA LEU A 200 -3.18 0.74 -8.09
C LEU A 200 -2.97 0.23 -9.52
N LEU A 201 -2.21 -0.84 -9.70
CA LEU A 201 -1.92 -1.44 -11.01
C LEU A 201 -3.18 -1.97 -11.70
N LEU A 202 -4.05 -2.63 -10.95
CA LEU A 202 -5.36 -3.10 -11.43
C LEU A 202 -6.28 -1.93 -11.82
N ALA A 203 -6.27 -0.85 -11.04
CA ALA A 203 -7.05 0.35 -11.34
C ALA A 203 -6.58 1.03 -12.62
N LEU A 204 -5.26 1.13 -12.83
CA LEU A 204 -4.65 1.68 -14.04
C LEU A 204 -4.77 0.76 -15.27
N GLY A 205 -5.01 -0.53 -15.06
CA GLY A 205 -4.96 -1.54 -16.12
C GLY A 205 -3.57 -1.60 -16.76
N THR A 206 -2.52 -1.51 -15.95
CA THR A 206 -1.14 -1.44 -16.44
C THR A 206 -0.71 -2.76 -17.05
N GLU A 207 -0.15 -2.72 -18.25
CA GLU A 207 0.47 -3.86 -18.91
C GLU A 207 1.98 -3.93 -18.63
N ILE A 208 2.53 -5.14 -18.63
CA ILE A 208 3.98 -5.37 -18.54
C ILE A 208 4.68 -4.71 -19.72
N GLU A 209 5.84 -4.13 -19.45
CA GLU A 209 6.69 -3.48 -20.44
C GLU A 209 7.13 -4.50 -21.52
N PRO A 210 7.33 -4.07 -22.79
CA PRO A 210 7.71 -4.98 -23.87
C PRO A 210 8.99 -5.78 -23.59
N VAL A 211 9.92 -5.20 -22.82
CA VAL A 211 11.18 -5.83 -22.40
C VAL A 211 11.04 -6.75 -21.18
N GLY A 212 9.82 -6.90 -20.66
CA GLY A 212 9.51 -7.60 -19.42
C GLY A 212 9.68 -6.73 -18.16
N PRO A 213 9.48 -7.33 -16.98
CA PRO A 213 9.55 -6.60 -15.71
C PRO A 213 10.90 -5.90 -15.51
N LEU A 214 10.87 -4.60 -15.26
CA LEU A 214 12.08 -3.80 -15.02
C LEU A 214 12.71 -4.10 -13.65
N PRO A 215 14.05 -3.97 -13.50
CA PRO A 215 14.68 -4.01 -12.18
C PRO A 215 14.23 -2.82 -11.30
N PRO A 216 14.46 -2.86 -9.98
CA PRO A 216 14.25 -1.70 -9.12
C PRO A 216 15.06 -0.51 -9.63
N LEU A 217 14.41 0.62 -9.89
CA LEU A 217 15.05 1.78 -10.48
C LEU A 217 15.89 2.50 -9.42
N PRO A 218 17.21 2.66 -9.57
CA PRO A 218 18.10 3.26 -8.56
C PRO A 218 18.04 4.79 -8.57
N VAL A 219 16.84 5.37 -8.47
CA VAL A 219 16.62 6.83 -8.52
C VAL A 219 16.42 7.42 -7.13
N GLN A 220 16.87 8.66 -6.98
CA GLN A 220 16.55 9.56 -5.87
C GLN A 220 16.20 10.93 -6.43
N PHE A 221 15.22 11.59 -5.82
CA PHE A 221 14.73 12.89 -6.26
C PHE A 221 15.11 13.97 -5.26
N ALA A 222 15.48 15.13 -5.79
CA ALA A 222 15.81 16.29 -4.98
C ALA A 222 14.61 16.69 -4.12
N ALA A 223 14.89 17.08 -2.87
CA ALA A 223 13.87 17.66 -2.02
C ALA A 223 13.37 18.97 -2.65
N PRO A 224 12.07 19.28 -2.59
CA PRO A 224 11.59 20.57 -3.04
C PRO A 224 12.26 21.68 -2.22
N PRO A 225 12.59 22.83 -2.85
CA PRO A 225 13.09 24.00 -2.15
C PRO A 225 12.27 24.34 -0.91
N ALA A 226 12.94 24.72 0.18
CA ALA A 226 12.29 25.04 1.44
C ALA A 226 11.23 26.15 1.24
N GLY A 227 10.01 25.91 1.73
CA GLY A 227 8.89 26.85 1.63
C GLY A 227 8.09 26.78 0.33
N GLN A 228 8.54 26.03 -0.69
CA GLN A 228 7.76 25.86 -1.92
C GLN A 228 6.61 24.86 -1.69
N LYS A 229 5.37 25.36 -1.73
CA LYS A 229 4.19 24.48 -1.77
C LYS A 229 4.13 23.79 -3.14
N PRO A 230 3.81 22.49 -3.20
CA PRO A 230 3.45 21.85 -4.46
C PRO A 230 2.30 22.59 -5.12
N GLU A 231 2.41 22.82 -6.42
CA GLU A 231 1.21 23.09 -7.20
C GLU A 231 0.33 21.83 -7.14
N PRO A 232 -0.96 21.96 -6.77
CA PRO A 232 -1.88 20.84 -6.79
C PRO A 232 -1.97 20.24 -8.19
N ALA A 233 -2.23 18.93 -8.26
CA ALA A 233 -2.56 18.26 -9.49
C ALA A 233 -3.70 18.98 -10.23
N VAL A 234 -3.52 19.24 -11.53
CA VAL A 234 -4.62 19.74 -12.38
C VAL A 234 -5.69 18.66 -12.46
N ARG A 235 -6.89 18.97 -11.98
CA ARG A 235 -8.03 18.08 -12.05
C ARG A 235 -8.91 18.46 -13.25
N PRO A 236 -9.50 17.49 -13.96
CA PRO A 236 -10.60 17.79 -14.85
C PRO A 236 -11.68 18.54 -14.07
N GLU A 237 -12.33 19.51 -14.70
CA GLU A 237 -13.50 20.13 -14.10
C GLU A 237 -14.51 19.05 -13.78
N ARG A 238 -14.94 19.00 -12.50
CA ARG A 238 -16.03 18.13 -12.11
C ARG A 238 -17.24 18.58 -12.94
N PRO A 239 -17.91 17.68 -13.67
CA PRO A 239 -19.20 18.02 -14.26
C PRO A 239 -20.08 18.64 -13.18
N ALA A 240 -20.85 19.68 -13.52
CA ALA A 240 -21.85 20.21 -12.61
C ALA A 240 -22.61 19.03 -12.01
N ALA A 241 -22.72 18.99 -10.68
CA ALA A 241 -23.45 17.93 -10.02
C ALA A 241 -24.82 17.86 -10.71
N ALA A 242 -25.20 16.68 -11.20
CA ALA A 242 -26.58 16.49 -11.61
C ALA A 242 -27.45 16.90 -10.42
N ASP A 243 -28.53 17.65 -10.65
CA ASP A 243 -29.51 18.07 -9.63
C ASP A 243 -30.28 16.88 -9.00
N GLU A 244 -29.69 15.68 -9.03
CA GLU A 244 -30.15 14.56 -8.24
C GLU A 244 -29.88 14.86 -6.78
N ALA A 245 -30.96 15.24 -6.09
CA ALA A 245 -30.96 15.35 -4.64
C ALA A 245 -30.41 14.05 -4.06
N ALA A 246 -29.29 14.15 -3.32
CA ALA A 246 -28.74 13.02 -2.60
C ALA A 246 -29.86 12.38 -1.76
N PRO A 247 -29.99 11.04 -1.76
CA PRO A 247 -31.06 10.39 -1.03
C PRO A 247 -31.03 10.80 0.44
N ALA A 248 -32.17 11.29 0.95
CA ALA A 248 -32.27 11.78 2.33
C ALA A 248 -32.00 10.69 3.38
N LYS A 249 -32.08 9.40 2.98
CA LYS A 249 -31.76 8.23 3.80
C LYS A 249 -31.11 7.16 2.92
N ILE A 250 -30.05 6.55 3.44
CA ILE A 250 -29.43 5.36 2.86
C ILE A 250 -30.18 4.15 3.42
N ALA A 251 -30.79 3.34 2.55
CA ALA A 251 -31.55 2.15 2.91
C ALA A 251 -30.71 0.86 2.84
N ASP A 252 -29.41 0.98 3.07
CA ASP A 252 -28.49 -0.15 3.03
C ASP A 252 -28.60 -0.94 4.35
N THR A 253 -29.25 -2.10 4.28
CA THR A 253 -29.51 -2.95 5.44
C THR A 253 -28.24 -3.45 6.12
N ASP A 254 -27.16 -3.64 5.37
CA ASP A 254 -25.88 -4.03 5.95
C ASP A 254 -25.32 -2.86 6.77
N TRP A 255 -25.35 -1.63 6.23
CA TRP A 255 -24.90 -0.45 6.97
C TRP A 255 -25.75 -0.11 8.19
N LEU A 256 -27.04 -0.40 8.13
CA LEU A 256 -27.98 -0.20 9.24
C LEU A 256 -27.98 -1.35 10.26
N SER A 257 -27.31 -2.47 9.99
CA SER A 257 -27.29 -3.65 10.88
C SER A 257 -26.49 -3.42 12.17
N LEU A 258 -25.57 -2.45 12.18
CA LEU A 258 -24.76 -2.10 13.34
C LEU A 258 -25.30 -0.84 14.02
N SER A 259 -25.75 -0.99 15.26
CA SER A 259 -26.09 0.16 16.08
C SER A 259 -24.84 0.95 16.48
N PHE A 260 -25.02 2.24 16.77
CA PHE A 260 -23.95 3.10 17.29
C PHE A 260 -23.31 2.53 18.57
N GLY A 261 -24.12 1.95 19.47
CA GLY A 261 -23.62 1.30 20.69
C GLY A 261 -22.68 0.12 20.38
N GLN A 262 -23.10 -0.78 19.47
CA GLN A 262 -22.26 -1.90 19.05
C GLN A 262 -20.96 -1.45 18.38
N LEU A 263 -20.99 -0.36 17.60
CA LEU A 263 -19.78 0.22 17.01
C LEU A 263 -18.84 0.75 18.10
N GLN A 264 -19.38 1.46 19.09
CA GLN A 264 -18.61 1.99 20.22
C GLN A 264 -17.97 0.86 21.05
N ASP A 265 -18.72 -0.21 21.32
CA ASP A 265 -18.21 -1.38 22.05
C ASP A 265 -17.06 -2.06 21.30
N ARG A 266 -17.19 -2.22 19.97
CA ARG A 266 -16.13 -2.78 19.13
C ARG A 266 -14.88 -1.90 19.13
N MET A 267 -15.03 -0.58 19.05
CA MET A 267 -13.91 0.36 19.13
C MET A 267 -13.21 0.32 20.50
N GLU A 268 -13.97 0.22 21.59
CA GLU A 268 -13.39 0.16 22.93
C GLU A 268 -12.69 -1.17 23.19
N ALA A 269 -13.29 -2.29 22.74
CA ALA A 269 -12.63 -3.59 22.76
C ALA A 269 -11.29 -3.51 22.01
N GLN A 270 -11.27 -2.92 20.81
CA GLN A 270 -10.04 -2.75 20.04
C GLN A 270 -8.99 -1.87 20.74
N ARG A 271 -9.39 -0.75 21.36
CA ARG A 271 -8.48 0.12 22.14
C ARG A 271 -7.86 -0.60 23.33
N SER A 272 -8.62 -1.52 23.95
CA SER A 272 -8.17 -2.31 25.10
C SER A 272 -7.28 -3.49 24.74
N ARG A 273 -7.18 -3.86 23.45
CA ARG A 273 -6.36 -5.00 23.03
C ARG A 273 -4.88 -4.78 23.31
N THR A 274 -4.25 -5.82 23.83
CA THR A 274 -2.80 -5.90 23.93
C THR A 274 -2.20 -5.88 22.52
N SER A 275 -1.19 -5.04 22.31
CA SER A 275 -0.48 -4.97 21.03
C SER A 275 0.28 -6.28 20.78
N ARG A 276 0.23 -6.77 19.55
CA ARG A 276 0.90 -8.03 19.13
C ARG A 276 2.43 -7.91 19.02
N VAL A 277 2.92 -6.67 18.90
CA VAL A 277 4.34 -6.32 18.88
C VAL A 277 4.55 -5.18 19.86
N SER A 278 5.78 -5.02 20.34
CA SER A 278 6.14 -3.85 21.14
C SER A 278 5.85 -2.54 20.39
N VAL A 279 5.36 -1.54 21.12
CA VAL A 279 5.19 -0.16 20.64
C VAL A 279 6.32 0.67 21.22
N PRO A 280 7.36 1.00 20.43
CA PRO A 280 8.46 1.83 20.91
C PRO A 280 7.97 3.20 21.34
N ASP A 281 8.63 3.82 22.31
CA ASP A 281 8.40 5.24 22.58
C ASP A 281 9.03 6.11 21.47
N TRP A 282 8.76 7.43 21.53
CA TRP A 282 9.29 8.37 20.56
C TRP A 282 10.82 8.44 20.58
N GLU A 283 11.44 8.30 21.76
CA GLU A 283 12.88 8.42 21.93
C GLU A 283 13.63 7.25 21.28
N VAL A 284 13.05 6.06 21.31
CA VAL A 284 13.54 4.89 20.55
C VAL A 284 13.26 5.08 19.07
N ALA A 285 12.03 5.43 18.70
CA ALA A 285 11.63 5.53 17.29
C ALA A 285 12.45 6.57 16.50
N ARG A 286 12.84 7.69 17.14
CA ARG A 286 13.57 8.77 16.47
C ARG A 286 15.05 8.49 16.20
N GLN A 287 15.65 7.48 16.82
CA GLN A 287 17.09 7.20 16.70
C GLN A 287 17.54 6.86 15.27
N GLY A 288 16.64 6.27 14.47
CA GLY A 288 16.89 5.90 13.08
C GLY A 288 16.34 6.88 12.04
N LEU A 289 15.85 8.05 12.45
CA LEU A 289 15.14 8.99 11.56
C LEU A 289 16.00 10.20 11.21
N ASP A 290 15.81 10.72 9.99
CA ASP A 290 16.38 11.99 9.57
C ASP A 290 15.77 13.15 10.40
N PRO A 291 16.57 13.89 11.20
CA PRO A 291 16.09 15.00 12.01
C PRO A 291 15.47 16.14 11.21
N GLN A 292 15.81 16.28 9.92
CA GLN A 292 15.21 17.29 9.03
C GLN A 292 13.76 16.92 8.66
N VAL A 293 13.47 15.61 8.56
CA VAL A 293 12.13 15.10 8.24
C VAL A 293 11.29 14.92 9.51
N TYR A 294 11.93 14.55 10.61
CA TYR A 294 11.32 14.28 11.90
C TYR A 294 12.00 15.09 13.01
N PRO A 295 11.61 16.37 13.19
CA PRO A 295 12.19 17.22 14.22
C PRO A 295 11.98 16.65 15.63
N PRO A 296 13.00 16.71 16.50
CA PRO A 296 12.92 16.12 17.84
C PRO A 296 11.88 16.79 18.73
N ASP A 297 11.55 18.06 18.49
CA ASP A 297 10.55 18.85 19.21
C ASP A 297 9.09 18.53 18.82
N ARG A 298 8.88 17.62 17.85
CA ARG A 298 7.56 17.23 17.35
C ARG A 298 7.32 15.73 17.53
N PRO A 299 7.07 15.26 18.77
CA PRO A 299 6.95 13.84 19.05
C PRO A 299 5.76 13.21 18.33
N VAL A 300 6.02 12.07 17.68
CA VAL A 300 4.98 11.23 17.09
C VAL A 300 4.26 10.47 18.21
N ARG A 301 2.93 10.56 18.25
CA ARG A 301 2.10 9.91 19.28
C ARG A 301 1.21 8.79 18.74
N ILE A 302 1.18 8.62 17.42
CA ILE A 302 0.35 7.61 16.77
C ILE A 302 1.07 6.27 16.96
N LYS A 303 0.45 5.33 17.70
CA LYS A 303 1.05 4.00 18.02
C LYS A 303 1.58 3.28 16.79
N TRP A 304 0.80 3.27 15.70
CA TRP A 304 1.22 2.65 14.44
C TRP A 304 2.48 3.28 13.87
N SER A 305 2.56 4.62 13.86
CA SER A 305 3.76 5.33 13.41
C SER A 305 4.96 4.99 14.28
N LEU A 306 4.78 4.85 15.59
CA LEU A 306 5.85 4.46 16.50
C LEU A 306 6.34 3.03 16.24
N VAL A 307 5.42 2.08 16.02
CA VAL A 307 5.76 0.69 15.63
C VAL A 307 6.57 0.70 14.33
N VAL A 308 6.06 1.37 13.29
CA VAL A 308 6.67 1.37 11.97
C VAL A 308 8.02 2.09 11.97
N LEU A 309 8.12 3.26 12.60
CA LEU A 309 9.37 4.03 12.64
C LEU A 309 10.40 3.42 13.57
N GLY A 310 9.98 2.80 14.69
CA GLY A 310 10.90 2.19 15.64
C GLY A 310 11.42 0.83 15.21
N HIS A 311 10.60 0.00 14.55
CA HIS A 311 11.05 -1.30 14.06
C HIS A 311 11.63 -1.24 12.63
N GLN A 312 11.12 -0.34 11.79
CA GLN A 312 11.44 -0.29 10.35
C GLN A 312 11.60 1.16 9.85
N PRO A 313 12.58 1.93 10.38
CA PRO A 313 12.70 3.37 10.15
C PRO A 313 12.81 3.76 8.66
N GLN A 314 13.53 2.98 7.84
CA GLN A 314 13.67 3.29 6.42
C GLN A 314 12.38 3.03 5.65
N LEU A 315 11.80 1.81 5.76
CA LEU A 315 10.55 1.44 5.08
C LEU A 315 9.39 2.33 5.51
N GLY A 316 9.32 2.60 6.82
CA GLY A 316 8.34 3.48 7.43
C GLY A 316 8.44 4.92 6.95
N SER A 317 9.65 5.48 6.96
CA SER A 317 9.85 6.87 6.52
C SER A 317 9.51 7.06 5.04
N ALA A 318 9.92 6.12 4.18
CA ALA A 318 9.58 6.17 2.76
C ALA A 318 8.06 6.09 2.52
N TRP A 319 7.38 5.19 3.24
CA TRP A 319 5.92 5.08 3.17
C TRP A 319 5.24 6.38 3.57
N ILE A 320 5.62 6.93 4.73
CA ILE A 320 5.06 8.19 5.25
C ILE A 320 5.37 9.37 4.32
N LYS A 321 6.57 9.43 3.74
CA LYS A 321 6.95 10.43 2.73
C LYS A 321 5.99 10.34 1.54
N CYS A 322 5.80 9.16 0.97
CA CYS A 322 4.90 8.93 -0.15
C CYS A 322 3.46 9.37 0.16
N LEU A 323 2.90 8.96 1.33
CA LEU A 323 1.56 9.35 1.74
C LEU A 323 1.40 10.87 1.91
N ARG A 324 2.37 11.52 2.55
CA ARG A 324 2.35 12.98 2.74
C ARG A 324 2.48 13.73 1.41
N THR A 325 3.27 13.21 0.48
CA THR A 325 3.39 13.78 -0.86
C THR A 325 2.07 13.66 -1.61
N PHE A 326 1.46 12.46 -1.60
CA PHE A 326 0.14 12.25 -2.19
C PHE A 326 -0.91 13.19 -1.60
N GLY A 327 -1.06 13.26 -0.28
CA GLY A 327 -2.09 14.12 0.33
C GLY A 327 -1.95 15.59 -0.05
N ARG A 328 -0.71 16.09 -0.17
CA ARG A 328 -0.45 17.49 -0.61
C ARG A 328 -0.71 17.70 -2.10
N GLU A 329 -0.26 16.78 -2.94
CA GLU A 329 -0.33 16.93 -4.40
C GLU A 329 -1.72 16.62 -4.93
N ALA A 330 -2.35 15.56 -4.43
CA ALA A 330 -3.70 15.20 -4.80
C ALA A 330 -4.70 16.26 -4.32
N ASN A 331 -4.50 16.85 -3.14
CA ASN A 331 -5.41 17.83 -2.54
C ASN A 331 -6.87 17.31 -2.53
N GLN A 332 -7.06 16.10 -1.98
CA GLN A 332 -8.39 15.49 -1.91
C GLN A 332 -9.29 16.26 -0.94
N ASP A 333 -10.59 16.21 -1.23
CA ASP A 333 -11.57 16.77 -0.31
C ASP A 333 -11.54 15.96 0.99
N ARG A 334 -11.52 16.67 2.12
CA ARG A 334 -11.38 16.03 3.43
C ARG A 334 -12.56 15.12 3.75
N VAL A 335 -13.79 15.50 3.37
CA VAL A 335 -14.97 14.66 3.65
C VAL A 335 -14.89 13.38 2.83
N PHE A 336 -14.43 13.48 1.58
CA PHE A 336 -14.18 12.32 0.75
C PHE A 336 -13.11 11.39 1.34
N GLU A 337 -11.97 11.93 1.80
CA GLU A 337 -10.93 11.13 2.48
C GLU A 337 -11.51 10.41 3.72
N GLU A 338 -12.14 11.14 4.63
CA GLU A 338 -12.69 10.55 5.85
C GLU A 338 -13.79 9.51 5.54
N THR A 339 -14.57 9.70 4.48
CA THR A 339 -15.61 8.74 4.07
C THR A 339 -15.00 7.46 3.53
N LEU A 340 -14.00 7.57 2.65
CA LEU A 340 -13.29 6.42 2.12
C LEU A 340 -12.66 5.60 3.24
N PHE A 341 -12.11 6.25 4.28
CA PHE A 341 -11.53 5.58 5.44
C PHE A 341 -12.53 4.59 6.05
N TRP A 342 -13.74 5.07 6.37
CA TRP A 342 -14.77 4.26 7.00
C TRP A 342 -15.29 3.13 6.10
N VAL A 343 -15.49 3.43 4.82
CA VAL A 343 -15.89 2.42 3.82
C VAL A 343 -14.88 1.27 3.83
N ILE A 344 -13.60 1.60 3.86
CA ILE A 344 -12.58 0.59 3.69
C ILE A 344 -12.26 -0.14 4.99
N THR A 345 -12.17 0.57 6.12
CA THR A 345 -12.11 -0.03 7.46
C THR A 345 -13.20 -1.06 7.66
N ARG A 346 -14.45 -0.75 7.27
CA ARG A 346 -15.55 -1.71 7.31
C ARG A 346 -15.32 -2.89 6.37
N SER A 347 -15.01 -2.62 5.10
CA SER A 347 -14.88 -3.66 4.07
C SER A 347 -13.77 -4.67 4.37
N LEU A 348 -12.74 -4.24 5.10
CA LEU A 348 -11.64 -5.08 5.58
C LEU A 348 -11.87 -5.73 6.94
N GLN A 349 -12.95 -5.35 7.62
CA GLN A 349 -13.13 -5.63 9.04
C GLN A 349 -11.90 -5.16 9.88
N CYS A 350 -11.24 -4.10 9.40
CA CYS A 350 -10.07 -3.50 10.01
C CYS A 350 -10.53 -2.44 11.01
N PHE A 351 -11.07 -2.89 12.15
CA PHE A 351 -11.40 -1.97 13.24
C PHE A 351 -10.08 -1.55 13.91
N TYR A 352 -9.75 -0.27 13.84
CA TYR A 352 -8.51 0.34 14.38
C TYR A 352 -8.55 0.54 15.89
#